data_AF-A0A1V6G124-F1
#
_entry.id   AF-A0A1V6G124-F1
#
_cell.length_a   1.000
_cell.length_b   1.000
_cell.length_c   1.000
_cell.angle_alpha   90.00
_cell.angle_beta   90.00
_cell.angle_gamma   90.00
#
_symmetry.space_group_name_H-M   'P 1'
#
loop_
_entity.id
_entity.type
_entity.pdbx_description
1 polymer ?
#
loop_
_entity_poly.entity_id
_entity_poly.type
_entity_poly.pdbx_seq_one_letter_code
_entity_poly.pdbx_strand_id
1 'polypeptide(L)'
;MVQRDPTRLVNIASGGNFWPVGDIVDAHRYPHPGFPFAQDLGGRFNGFVKVVGEFGGHGYPVKGHLWDAERENWGYGGLPKNEAEYKERVATSIRMLNELRAQGIAGGVYTQTTDVEGEINGLMTYDRKRIKIPAEQLAELTRVLFGK
;
A
#
# COMPACT_ATOMS: atom_id res chain seq x y z
N MET A 1 23.92 -1.74 -12.12
CA MET A 1 22.95 -2.79 -11.72
C MET A 1 22.46 -3.55 -12.94
N VAL A 2 21.88 -2.89 -13.95
CA VAL A 2 21.38 -3.49 -15.20
C VAL A 2 22.41 -4.39 -15.90
N GLN A 3 23.68 -3.98 -15.97
CA GLN A 3 24.75 -4.80 -16.58
C GLN A 3 25.09 -6.08 -15.79
N ARG A 4 24.76 -6.16 -14.49
CA ARG A 4 25.06 -7.33 -13.65
C ARG A 4 23.95 -8.39 -13.72
N ASP A 5 22.71 -7.97 -13.90
CA ASP A 5 21.56 -8.86 -14.13
C ASP A 5 20.52 -8.16 -15.02
N PRO A 6 20.59 -8.37 -16.35
CA PRO A 6 19.67 -7.72 -17.29
C PRO A 6 18.27 -8.35 -17.30
N THR A 7 18.03 -9.41 -16.51
CA THR A 7 16.73 -10.10 -16.47
C THR A 7 15.76 -9.50 -15.45
N ARG A 8 16.22 -8.54 -14.64
CA ARG A 8 15.44 -7.94 -13.55
C ARG A 8 15.03 -6.51 -13.86
N LEU A 9 13.74 -6.23 -13.67
CA LEU A 9 13.21 -4.88 -13.72
C LEU A 9 13.78 -4.02 -12.57
N VAL A 10 13.99 -2.75 -12.84
CA VAL A 10 14.56 -1.77 -11.91
C VAL A 10 13.49 -0.79 -11.48
N ASN A 11 13.18 -0.79 -10.18
CA ASN A 11 12.48 0.29 -9.50
C ASN A 11 13.50 1.14 -8.74
N ILE A 12 13.94 2.25 -9.33
CA ILE A 12 15.07 3.03 -8.81
C ILE A 12 14.71 3.92 -7.62
N ALA A 13 13.48 4.44 -7.60
CA ALA A 13 13.03 5.41 -6.63
C ALA A 13 11.57 5.14 -6.27
N SER A 14 11.39 4.40 -5.17
CA SER A 14 10.10 4.17 -4.55
C SER A 14 9.66 5.44 -3.80
N GLY A 15 8.45 5.94 -4.02
CA GLY A 15 7.87 7.02 -3.19
C GLY A 15 7.93 8.46 -3.72
N GLY A 16 8.00 8.66 -5.04
CA GLY A 16 7.59 9.94 -5.64
C GLY A 16 8.69 10.94 -6.00
N ASN A 17 9.98 10.60 -5.84
CA ASN A 17 11.09 11.33 -6.46
C ASN A 17 11.19 10.94 -7.94
N PHE A 18 10.17 11.31 -8.73
CA PHE A 18 9.99 10.83 -10.09
C PHE A 18 11.10 11.32 -11.02
N TRP A 19 11.99 10.40 -11.40
CA TRP A 19 12.91 10.53 -12.53
C TRP A 19 12.69 9.33 -13.45
N PRO A 20 12.58 9.53 -14.79
CA PRO A 20 12.30 8.46 -15.74
C PRO A 20 13.56 7.61 -15.96
N VAL A 21 13.97 6.86 -14.94
CA VAL A 21 15.15 6.00 -14.93
C VAL A 21 14.73 4.63 -14.40
N GLY A 22 15.23 3.56 -15.04
CA GLY A 22 14.80 2.19 -14.75
C GLY A 22 13.57 1.81 -15.55
N ASP A 23 12.78 0.86 -15.02
CA ASP A 23 11.64 0.26 -15.72
C ASP A 23 10.30 0.60 -15.06
N ILE A 24 10.32 1.03 -13.80
CA ILE A 24 9.14 1.22 -12.96
C ILE A 24 9.06 2.67 -12.47
N VAL A 25 7.87 3.28 -12.61
CA VAL A 25 7.51 4.55 -11.97
C VAL A 25 6.63 4.22 -10.76
N ASP A 26 7.14 4.53 -9.57
CA ASP A 26 6.55 4.13 -8.29
C ASP A 26 6.07 5.35 -7.50
N ALA A 27 4.75 5.40 -7.27
CA ALA A 27 4.11 6.42 -6.46
C ALA A 27 3.68 5.86 -5.10
N HIS A 28 3.96 6.59 -4.02
CA HIS A 28 3.36 6.33 -2.71
C HIS A 28 2.20 7.27 -2.48
N ARG A 29 1.11 6.75 -1.93
CA ARG A 29 -0.01 7.59 -1.52
C ARG A 29 -0.77 6.96 -0.36
N TYR A 30 -0.98 7.77 0.65
CA TYR A 30 -1.62 7.35 1.89
C TYR A 30 -2.87 8.17 2.22
N PRO A 31 -3.87 7.56 2.87
CA PRO A 31 -3.99 6.12 3.12
C PRO A 31 -4.52 5.35 1.90
N HIS A 32 -5.20 6.02 0.98
CA HIS A 32 -5.76 5.38 -0.21
C HIS A 32 -4.78 5.45 -1.38
N PRO A 33 -4.77 4.42 -2.26
CA PRO A 33 -3.86 4.39 -3.38
C PRO A 33 -4.12 5.57 -4.33
N GLY A 34 -3.11 5.95 -5.09
CA GLY A 34 -3.25 6.94 -6.14
C GLY A 34 -1.96 7.13 -6.88
N PHE A 35 -2.10 7.62 -8.11
CA PHE A 35 -1.00 7.81 -9.02
C PHE A 35 -1.08 9.21 -9.63
N PRO A 36 0.04 9.95 -9.73
CA PRO A 36 0.03 11.33 -10.18
C PRO A 36 0.02 11.44 -11.71
N PHE A 37 -1.09 11.02 -12.35
CA PHE A 37 -1.25 11.06 -13.81
C PHE A 37 -1.00 12.44 -14.42
N ALA A 38 -1.28 13.52 -13.67
CA ALA A 38 -1.00 14.89 -14.11
C ALA A 38 0.51 15.18 -14.34
N GLN A 39 1.41 14.38 -13.77
CA GLN A 39 2.86 14.49 -14.00
C GLN A 39 3.33 13.76 -15.27
N ASP A 40 2.44 13.03 -15.95
CA ASP A 40 2.70 12.33 -17.23
C ASP A 40 2.64 13.30 -18.43
N LEU A 41 3.16 14.53 -18.25
CA LEU A 41 3.17 15.55 -19.28
C LEU A 41 4.06 15.12 -20.44
N GLY A 42 3.50 15.12 -21.66
CA GLY A 42 4.23 14.72 -22.87
C GLY A 42 4.55 13.21 -22.93
N GLY A 43 3.85 12.36 -22.16
CA GLY A 43 4.07 10.92 -22.17
C GLY A 43 5.34 10.49 -21.42
N ARG A 44 5.74 11.27 -20.41
CA ARG A 44 6.91 11.04 -19.56
C ARG A 44 7.01 9.60 -19.02
N PHE A 45 5.87 8.94 -18.81
CA PHE A 45 5.78 7.61 -18.23
C PHE A 45 5.38 6.52 -19.24
N ASN A 46 5.28 6.82 -20.55
CA ASN A 46 4.81 5.87 -21.56
C ASN A 46 5.65 4.58 -21.66
N GLY A 47 6.96 4.68 -21.41
CA GLY A 47 7.88 3.55 -21.45
C GLY A 47 8.03 2.78 -20.13
N PHE A 48 7.23 3.10 -19.11
CA PHE A 48 7.43 2.60 -17.75
C PHE A 48 6.23 1.80 -17.26
N VAL A 49 6.50 0.82 -16.41
CA VAL A 49 5.47 0.15 -15.60
C VAL A 49 5.07 1.09 -14.47
N LYS A 50 3.79 1.45 -14.40
CA LYS A 50 3.25 2.37 -13.39
C LYS A 50 2.73 1.58 -12.19
N VAL A 51 3.22 1.85 -10.99
CA VAL A 51 2.80 1.15 -9.76
C VAL A 51 2.50 2.14 -8.63
N VAL A 52 1.62 1.70 -7.72
CA VAL A 52 1.44 2.36 -6.42
C VAL A 52 2.26 1.57 -5.39
N GLY A 53 3.55 1.89 -5.26
CA GLY A 53 4.46 1.03 -4.51
C GLY A 53 4.32 1.11 -3.00
N GLU A 54 3.55 2.05 -2.47
CA GLU A 54 2.99 1.96 -1.11
C GLU A 54 1.64 2.69 -1.02
N PHE A 55 0.66 2.04 -0.39
CA PHE A 55 -0.60 2.62 0.04
C PHE A 55 -1.14 1.90 1.27
N GLY A 56 -2.25 2.36 1.84
CA GLY A 56 -2.89 1.70 2.97
C GLY A 56 -2.40 2.25 4.30
N GLY A 57 -1.98 1.34 5.17
CA GLY A 57 -1.59 1.64 6.55
C GLY A 57 -2.73 2.26 7.34
N HIS A 58 -3.92 1.66 7.24
CA HIS A 58 -5.05 2.02 8.10
C HIS A 58 -4.75 1.50 9.50
N GLY A 59 -4.38 2.38 10.43
CA GLY A 59 -3.98 1.94 11.78
C GLY A 59 -5.16 1.40 12.59
N TYR A 60 -5.03 0.25 13.26
CA TYR A 60 -6.07 -0.28 14.17
C TYR A 60 -5.46 -0.78 15.47
N PRO A 61 -5.78 -0.16 16.63
CA PRO A 61 -5.19 -0.53 17.90
C PRO A 61 -5.81 -1.81 18.43
N VAL A 62 -4.97 -2.78 18.81
CA VAL A 62 -5.41 -4.04 19.43
C VAL A 62 -4.91 -4.07 20.88
N LYS A 63 -5.84 -3.95 21.83
CA LYS A 63 -5.53 -3.92 23.27
C LYS A 63 -4.70 -5.15 23.68
N GLY A 64 -3.63 -4.91 24.44
CA GLY A 64 -2.71 -5.95 24.90
C GLY A 64 -1.65 -6.39 23.87
N HIS A 65 -1.67 -5.82 22.67
CA HIS A 65 -0.74 -6.15 21.59
C HIS A 65 -0.04 -4.92 20.97
N LEU A 66 -0.08 -3.79 21.69
CA LEU A 66 0.64 -2.57 21.34
C LEU A 66 2.09 -2.65 21.85
N TRP A 67 3.02 -1.95 21.20
CA TRP A 67 4.40 -1.79 21.69
C TRP A 67 4.42 -1.14 23.08
N ASP A 68 3.70 -0.04 23.18
CA ASP A 68 3.51 0.75 24.40
C ASP A 68 2.07 1.24 24.40
N ALA A 69 1.31 0.83 25.43
CA ALA A 69 -0.09 1.18 25.56
C ALA A 69 -0.31 2.65 25.96
N GLU A 70 0.71 3.29 26.53
CA GLU A 70 0.67 4.69 26.98
C GLU A 70 1.18 5.66 25.90
N ARG A 71 1.85 5.16 24.87
CA ARG A 71 2.33 5.96 23.73
C ARG A 71 1.18 6.31 22.79
N GLU A 72 1.26 7.48 22.17
CA GLU A 72 0.37 7.86 21.08
C GLU A 72 0.55 6.90 19.90
N ASN A 73 -0.54 6.23 19.53
CA ASN A 73 -0.61 5.33 18.40
C ASN A 73 -1.24 6.06 17.21
N TRP A 74 -0.70 5.84 16.02
CA TRP A 74 -1.19 6.50 14.82
C TRP A 74 -1.22 5.56 13.62
N GLY A 75 -2.01 5.95 12.64
CA GLY A 75 -1.96 5.37 11.30
C GLY A 75 -2.45 6.34 10.25
N TYR A 76 -2.25 5.98 8.98
CA TYR A 76 -2.60 6.88 7.89
C TYR A 76 -4.12 7.07 7.80
N GLY A 77 -4.55 8.33 7.64
CA GLY A 77 -5.98 8.68 7.66
C GLY A 77 -6.63 8.66 9.05
N GLY A 78 -5.82 8.63 10.11
CA GLY A 78 -6.29 8.59 11.50
C GLY A 78 -6.86 7.23 11.90
N LEU A 79 -7.19 7.07 13.18
CA LEU A 79 -7.67 5.80 13.71
C LEU A 79 -9.18 5.60 13.43
N PRO A 80 -9.58 4.39 13.02
CA PRO A 80 -10.98 4.02 12.87
C PRO A 80 -11.63 3.86 14.26
N LYS A 81 -12.94 4.09 14.32
CA LYS A 81 -13.73 4.01 15.55
C LYS A 81 -13.85 2.58 16.07
N ASN A 82 -13.79 1.60 15.17
CA ASN A 82 -13.93 0.18 15.48
C ASN A 82 -13.35 -0.70 14.35
N GLU A 83 -13.34 -2.02 14.58
CA GLU A 83 -12.81 -3.02 13.64
C GLU A 83 -13.57 -3.05 12.30
N ALA A 84 -14.88 -2.79 12.31
CA ALA A 84 -15.69 -2.79 11.09
C ALA A 84 -15.30 -1.61 10.18
N GLU A 85 -15.11 -0.42 10.75
CA GLU A 85 -14.61 0.74 10.01
C GLU A 85 -13.19 0.50 9.50
N TYR A 86 -12.31 -0.11 10.29
CA TYR A 86 -10.96 -0.50 9.85
C TYR A 86 -11.03 -1.38 8.58
N LYS A 87 -11.81 -2.46 8.61
CA LYS A 87 -11.96 -3.38 7.48
C LYS A 87 -12.57 -2.69 6.26
N GLU A 88 -13.55 -1.81 6.45
CA GLU A 88 -14.19 -1.07 5.36
C GLU A 88 -13.22 -0.08 4.70
N ARG A 89 -12.34 0.56 5.46
CA ARG A 89 -11.29 1.44 4.91
C ARG A 89 -10.28 0.67 4.06
N VAL A 90 -9.90 -0.55 4.49
CA VAL A 90 -9.06 -1.45 3.69
C VAL A 90 -9.78 -1.87 2.41
N ALA A 91 -11.04 -2.29 2.50
CA ALA A 91 -11.86 -2.68 1.34
C ALA A 91 -12.02 -1.52 0.34
N THR A 92 -12.24 -0.30 0.83
CA THR A 92 -12.30 0.92 0.01
C THR A 92 -10.99 1.14 -0.75
N SER A 93 -9.85 0.98 -0.09
CA SER A 93 -8.53 1.12 -0.71
C SER A 93 -8.32 0.10 -1.83
N ILE A 94 -8.78 -1.15 -1.64
CA ILE A 94 -8.70 -2.20 -2.66
C ILE A 94 -9.59 -1.87 -3.87
N ARG A 95 -10.81 -1.37 -3.65
CA ARG A 95 -11.69 -0.93 -4.76
C ARG A 95 -11.07 0.22 -5.56
N MET A 96 -10.49 1.20 -4.88
CA MET A 96 -9.76 2.29 -5.54
C MET A 96 -8.53 1.80 -6.31
N LEU A 97 -7.81 0.81 -5.79
CA LEU A 97 -6.71 0.18 -6.54
C LEU A 97 -7.22 -0.50 -7.81
N ASN A 98 -8.40 -1.12 -7.78
CA ASN A 98 -9.01 -1.72 -8.96
C ASN A 98 -9.41 -0.66 -10.01
N GLU A 99 -9.89 0.51 -9.59
CA GLU A 99 -10.15 1.64 -10.49
C GLU A 99 -8.86 2.16 -11.15
N LEU A 100 -7.76 2.22 -10.39
CA LEU A 100 -6.44 2.59 -10.91
C LEU A 100 -5.89 1.53 -11.86
N ARG A 101 -6.13 0.24 -11.59
CA ARG A 101 -5.79 -0.86 -12.50
C ARG A 101 -6.44 -0.65 -13.87
N ALA A 102 -7.72 -0.27 -13.91
CA ALA A 102 -8.41 0.04 -15.17
C ALA A 102 -7.81 1.25 -15.92
N GLN A 103 -7.03 2.09 -15.25
CA GLN A 103 -6.30 3.24 -15.82
C GLN A 103 -4.83 2.91 -16.18
N GLY A 104 -4.43 1.64 -16.12
CA GLY A 104 -3.09 1.20 -16.51
C GLY A 104 -2.08 1.13 -15.37
N ILE A 105 -2.51 1.19 -14.11
CA ILE A 105 -1.64 0.84 -12.96
C ILE A 105 -1.46 -0.68 -12.91
N ALA A 106 -0.20 -1.12 -12.92
CA ALA A 106 0.17 -2.53 -13.01
C ALA A 106 0.18 -3.25 -11.66
N GLY A 107 0.24 -2.53 -10.54
CA GLY A 107 0.27 -3.12 -9.21
C GLY A 107 0.20 -2.10 -8.09
N GLY A 108 -0.06 -2.62 -6.89
CA GLY A 108 -0.03 -1.84 -5.65
C GLY A 108 0.51 -2.67 -4.49
N VAL A 109 1.22 -2.03 -3.56
CA VAL A 109 1.73 -2.67 -2.34
C VAL A 109 1.07 -2.02 -1.12
N TYR A 110 0.38 -2.83 -0.32
CA TYR A 110 -0.21 -2.37 0.94
C TYR A 110 0.86 -2.33 2.03
N THR A 111 1.08 -1.16 2.62
CA THR A 111 1.90 -1.00 3.82
C THR A 111 1.02 -1.26 5.06
N GLN A 112 1.44 -1.97 6.09
CA GLN A 112 2.66 -2.79 6.23
C GLN A 112 2.29 -4.13 6.86
N THR A 113 3.23 -5.07 6.93
CA THR A 113 2.95 -6.41 7.47
C THR A 113 2.68 -6.39 8.97
N THR A 114 3.44 -5.63 9.76
CA THR A 114 3.37 -5.62 11.23
C THR A 114 3.33 -4.20 11.77
N ASP A 115 2.73 -4.00 12.94
CA ASP A 115 2.88 -2.74 13.67
C ASP A 115 4.35 -2.53 14.09
N VAL A 116 4.79 -1.27 14.08
CA VAL A 116 6.14 -0.87 14.47
C VAL A 116 6.05 0.29 15.44
N GLU A 117 6.37 0.03 16.70
CA GLU A 117 6.28 1.01 17.80
C GLU A 117 4.89 1.68 17.88
N GLY A 118 4.81 3.00 17.68
CA GLY A 118 3.55 3.75 17.66
C GLY A 118 2.85 3.76 16.29
N GLU A 119 3.48 3.24 15.24
CA GLU A 119 2.86 3.10 13.92
C GLU A 119 2.13 1.77 13.84
N ILE A 120 0.80 1.82 13.98
CA ILE A 120 -0.06 0.63 14.11
C ILE A 120 -0.74 0.23 12.80
N ASN A 121 -0.03 0.47 11.70
CA ASN A 121 -0.46 0.27 10.30
C ASN A 121 -0.43 -1.19 9.85
N GLY A 122 0.11 -2.08 10.68
CA GLY A 122 0.31 -3.47 10.36
C GLY A 122 -0.98 -4.24 10.13
N LEU A 123 -0.95 -5.18 9.19
CA LEU A 123 -1.94 -6.25 9.11
C LEU A 123 -1.83 -7.24 10.29
N MET A 124 -0.70 -7.22 10.99
CA MET A 124 -0.44 -7.97 12.22
C MET A 124 -0.05 -7.02 13.35
N THR A 125 -0.35 -7.41 14.59
CA THR A 125 0.06 -6.65 15.77
C THR A 125 1.57 -6.61 15.96
N TYR A 126 2.03 -5.71 16.82
CA TYR A 126 3.44 -5.50 17.12
C TYR A 126 4.16 -6.81 17.51
N ASP A 127 3.53 -7.59 18.38
CA ASP A 127 4.02 -8.89 18.86
C ASP A 127 3.81 -10.05 17.88
N ARG A 128 3.21 -9.80 16.71
CA ARG A 128 2.88 -10.79 15.66
C ARG A 128 1.93 -11.90 16.13
N LYS A 129 1.23 -11.72 17.26
CA LYS A 129 0.31 -12.74 17.81
C LYS A 129 -1.11 -12.62 17.30
N ARG A 130 -1.50 -11.45 16.77
CA ARG A 130 -2.84 -11.23 16.22
C ARG A 130 -2.75 -10.75 14.79
N ILE A 131 -3.50 -11.41 13.92
CA ILE A 131 -3.75 -10.97 12.56
C ILE A 131 -5.00 -10.08 12.60
N LYS A 132 -4.90 -8.81 12.18
CA LYS A 132 -6.01 -7.85 12.24
C LYS A 132 -7.06 -8.11 11.15
N ILE A 133 -6.62 -8.58 9.98
CA ILE A 133 -7.50 -9.10 8.92
C ILE A 133 -6.94 -10.45 8.48
N PRO A 134 -7.66 -11.57 8.71
CA PRO A 134 -7.21 -12.90 8.29
C PRO A 134 -6.83 -12.95 6.81
N ALA A 135 -5.81 -13.75 6.47
CA ALA A 135 -5.27 -13.84 5.12
C ALA A 135 -6.34 -14.29 4.11
N GLU A 136 -7.24 -15.18 4.50
CA GLU A 136 -8.35 -15.65 3.67
C GLU A 136 -9.34 -14.53 3.36
N GLN A 137 -9.61 -13.64 4.33
CA GLN A 137 -10.49 -12.48 4.13
C GLN A 137 -9.82 -11.44 3.22
N LEU A 138 -8.51 -11.21 3.38
CA LEU A 138 -7.75 -10.33 2.47
C LEU A 138 -7.71 -10.90 1.05
N ALA A 139 -7.53 -12.21 0.89
CA ALA A 139 -7.56 -12.87 -0.41
C ALA A 139 -8.93 -12.73 -1.09
N GLU A 140 -10.03 -12.85 -0.34
CA GLU A 140 -11.37 -12.60 -0.85
C GLU A 140 -11.55 -11.14 -1.30
N LEU A 141 -11.20 -10.18 -0.44
CA LEU A 141 -11.31 -8.75 -0.73
C LEU A 141 -10.52 -8.35 -1.99
N THR A 142 -9.33 -8.92 -2.17
CA THR A 142 -8.44 -8.60 -3.30
C THR A 142 -8.80 -9.32 -4.59
N ARG A 143 -9.73 -10.28 -4.58
CA ARG A 143 -10.13 -11.04 -5.78
C ARG A 143 -10.58 -10.13 -6.94
N VAL A 144 -11.18 -8.99 -6.63
CA VAL A 144 -11.61 -7.99 -7.63
C VAL A 144 -10.46 -7.51 -8.52
N LEU A 145 -9.22 -7.49 -8.02
CA LEU A 145 -8.03 -7.05 -8.76
C LEU A 145 -7.61 -8.03 -9.87
N PHE A 146 -8.08 -9.27 -9.80
CA PHE A 146 -7.72 -10.35 -10.73
C PHE A 146 -8.87 -10.72 -11.68
N GLY A 147 -10.02 -10.06 -11.57
CA GLY A 147 -11.13 -10.21 -12.51
C GLY A 147 -10.78 -9.62 -13.87
N LYS A 148 -11.11 -10.34 -14.96
CA LYS A 148 -10.94 -9.84 -16.33
C LYS A 148 -11.82 -8.63 -16.60
#